data_AF-N9MUS4-F1
#
_entry.id   AF-N9MUS4-F1
#
_cell.length_a   1.000
_cell.length_b   1.000
_cell.length_c   1.000
_cell.angle_alpha   90.00
_cell.angle_beta   90.00
_cell.angle_gamma   90.00
#
_symmetry.space_group_name_H-M   'P 1'
#
loop_
_entity.id
_entity.type
_entity.pdbx_description
1 polymer ?
#
loop_
_entity_poly.entity_id
_entity_poly.type
_entity_poly.pdbx_seq_one_letter_code
_entity_poly.pdbx_strand_id
1 'polypeptide(L)'
;MKDALPATSGRSKFIIFSVFVWLVLLCLQSSYIVIIGGSAYLFWTSLGLLLLNLLSFRPSTFKNRTALLFTTLLLIYLALNSLFCTYLILAFYCIFYLYSGNYRYKKLIKLAGLFLILIVFALYQAQSLHELKEKYAAHETGETWQQYGAL
;
A
#
# COMPACT_ATOMS: atom_id res chain seq x y z
N MET A 1 17.16 -28.31 -14.13
CA MET A 1 15.81 -28.01 -14.64
C MET A 1 15.70 -26.50 -14.76
N LYS A 2 15.58 -26.00 -15.99
CA LYS A 2 15.40 -24.58 -16.28
C LYS A 2 14.00 -24.19 -15.79
N ASP A 3 13.92 -23.25 -14.85
CA ASP A 3 12.71 -22.44 -14.62
C ASP A 3 12.52 -21.54 -15.85
N ALA A 4 12.19 -22.15 -16.98
CA ALA A 4 11.66 -21.46 -18.13
C ALA A 4 10.32 -20.91 -17.68
N LEU A 5 10.31 -19.61 -17.36
CA LEU A 5 9.13 -18.77 -17.24
C LEU A 5 8.04 -19.31 -18.21
N PRO A 6 6.96 -19.95 -17.71
CA PRO A 6 5.87 -20.27 -18.62
C PRO A 6 5.34 -18.93 -19.11
N ALA A 7 5.30 -18.78 -20.43
CA ALA A 7 4.89 -17.58 -21.14
C ALA A 7 3.82 -16.83 -20.34
N THR A 8 4.18 -15.64 -19.86
CA THR A 8 3.30 -14.82 -19.04
C THR A 8 2.06 -14.48 -19.87
N SER A 9 0.99 -15.24 -19.67
CA SER A 9 -0.30 -15.03 -20.33
C SER A 9 -0.75 -13.59 -20.12
N GLY A 10 -1.37 -12.97 -21.13
CA GLY A 10 -1.79 -11.56 -21.09
C GLY A 10 -2.59 -11.18 -19.85
N ARG A 11 -3.39 -12.13 -19.32
CA ARG A 11 -4.14 -12.00 -18.06
C ARG A 11 -3.24 -11.71 -16.84
N SER A 12 -2.07 -12.34 -16.75
CA SER A 12 -1.16 -12.12 -15.63
C SER A 12 -0.50 -10.73 -15.65
N LYS A 13 -0.19 -10.21 -16.84
CA LYS A 13 0.34 -8.85 -17.02
C LYS A 13 -0.72 -7.79 -16.68
N PHE A 14 -1.96 -8.02 -17.10
CA PHE A 14 -3.09 -7.15 -16.78
C PHE A 14 -3.34 -7.04 -15.27
N ILE A 15 -3.34 -8.17 -14.56
CA ILE A 15 -3.53 -8.21 -13.11
C ILE A 15 -2.43 -7.44 -12.37
N ILE A 16 -1.17 -7.68 -12.75
CA ILE A 16 -0.01 -6.96 -12.19
C ILE A 16 -0.14 -5.45 -12.40
N PHE A 17 -0.51 -5.05 -13.61
CA PHE A 17 -0.71 -3.64 -13.96
C PHE A 17 -1.86 -3.02 -13.16
N SER A 18 -2.98 -3.74 -13.02
CA SER A 18 -4.12 -3.30 -12.22
C SER A 18 -3.73 -3.05 -10.76
N VAL A 19 -2.99 -3.98 -10.14
CA VAL A 19 -2.45 -3.81 -8.78
C VAL A 19 -1.57 -2.58 -8.66
N PHE A 20 -0.70 -2.35 -9.64
CA PHE A 20 0.15 -1.17 -9.66
C PHE A 20 -0.67 0.13 -9.73
N VAL A 21 -1.67 0.18 -10.61
CA VAL A 21 -2.59 1.33 -10.73
C VAL A 21 -3.32 1.58 -9.41
N TRP A 22 -3.84 0.54 -8.75
CA TRP A 22 -4.50 0.67 -7.45
C TRP A 22 -3.58 1.24 -6.36
N LEU A 23 -2.32 0.80 -6.31
CA LEU A 23 -1.35 1.35 -5.37
C LEU A 23 -1.04 2.82 -5.64
N VAL A 24 -0.95 3.21 -6.92
CA VAL A 24 -0.78 4.63 -7.30
C VAL A 24 -1.98 5.46 -6.85
N LEU A 25 -3.21 4.97 -7.06
CA LEU A 25 -4.43 5.64 -6.59
C LEU A 25 -4.45 5.81 -5.07
N LEU A 26 -4.05 4.77 -4.31
CA LEU A 26 -3.93 4.84 -2.85
C LEU A 26 -2.85 5.81 -2.37
N CYS A 27 -1.77 5.97 -3.14
CA CYS A 27 -0.77 7.01 -2.86
C CYS A 27 -1.31 8.40 -3.15
N LEU A 28 -2.05 8.60 -4.24
CA LEU A 28 -2.65 9.89 -4.56
C LEU A 28 -3.68 10.31 -3.52
N GLN A 29 -4.54 9.37 -3.09
CA GLN A 29 -5.53 9.62 -2.05
C GLN A 29 -4.88 9.92 -0.69
N SER A 30 -3.83 9.18 -0.30
CA SER A 30 -3.12 9.47 0.94
C SER A 30 -2.36 10.80 0.88
N SER A 31 -1.75 11.17 -0.26
CA SER A 31 -1.14 12.48 -0.46
C SER A 31 -2.18 13.60 -0.33
N TYR A 32 -3.37 13.40 -0.92
CA TYR A 32 -4.46 14.33 -0.78
C TYR A 32 -4.86 14.52 0.69
N ILE A 33 -5.04 13.42 1.45
CA ILE A 33 -5.34 13.46 2.89
C ILE A 33 -4.29 14.27 3.66
N VAL A 34 -3.00 14.12 3.36
CA VAL A 34 -1.92 14.88 4.01
C VAL A 34 -1.98 16.37 3.65
N ILE A 35 -2.28 16.72 2.40
CA ILE A 35 -2.37 18.12 1.94
C ILE A 35 -3.48 18.87 2.68
N ILE A 36 -4.60 18.21 2.96
CA ILE A 36 -5.73 18.80 3.71
C ILE A 36 -5.56 18.70 5.24
N GLY A 37 -4.34 18.43 5.74
CA GLY A 37 -4.03 18.42 7.18
C GLY A 37 -4.25 17.07 7.87
N GLY A 38 -4.47 16.00 7.13
CA GLY A 38 -4.60 14.65 7.64
C GLY A 38 -3.26 13.98 8.00
N SER A 39 -3.34 12.73 8.43
CA SER A 39 -2.19 12.04 9.02
C SER A 39 -1.17 11.53 7.98
N ALA A 40 0.10 11.83 8.21
CA ALA A 40 1.20 11.45 7.31
C ALA A 40 1.47 9.93 7.26
N TYR A 41 1.08 9.17 8.30
CA TYR A 41 1.33 7.73 8.34
C TYR A 41 0.59 6.97 7.22
N LEU A 42 -0.57 7.47 6.75
CA LEU A 42 -1.29 6.89 5.61
C LEU A 42 -0.47 7.00 4.32
N PHE A 43 0.17 8.15 4.11
CA PHE A 43 1.05 8.36 2.98
C PHE A 43 2.26 7.42 3.02
N TRP A 44 2.98 7.37 4.14
CA TRP A 44 4.12 6.46 4.30
C TRP A 44 3.75 4.98 4.12
N THR A 45 2.56 4.58 4.56
CA THR A 45 2.04 3.23 4.36
C THR A 45 1.78 2.94 2.88
N SER A 46 1.10 3.84 2.17
CA SER A 46 0.83 3.68 0.72
C SER A 46 2.11 3.63 -0.10
N LEU A 47 3.05 4.54 0.18
CA LEU A 47 4.36 4.61 -0.47
C LEU A 47 5.17 3.33 -0.19
N GLY A 48 5.12 2.84 1.04
CA GLY A 48 5.77 1.61 1.45
C GLY A 48 5.26 0.39 0.68
N LEU A 49 3.94 0.24 0.56
CA LEU A 49 3.33 -0.83 -0.23
C LEU A 49 3.72 -0.74 -1.71
N LEU A 50 3.75 0.47 -2.29
CA LEU A 50 4.17 0.69 -3.67
C LEU A 50 5.64 0.30 -3.90
N LEU A 51 6.54 0.74 -3.02
CA LEU A 51 7.97 0.43 -3.10
C LEU A 51 8.23 -1.06 -2.90
N LEU A 52 7.56 -1.71 -1.94
CA LEU A 52 7.68 -3.14 -1.72
C LEU A 52 7.14 -3.95 -2.90
N ASN A 53 6.04 -3.51 -3.51
CA ASN A 53 5.52 -4.12 -4.73
C ASN A 53 6.53 -4.00 -5.90
N LEU A 54 7.13 -2.82 -6.09
CA LEU A 54 8.16 -2.58 -7.11
C LEU A 54 9.40 -3.46 -6.91
N LEU A 55 9.87 -3.58 -5.66
CA LEU A 55 11.03 -4.40 -5.30
C LEU A 55 10.75 -5.90 -5.50
N SER A 56 9.48 -6.34 -5.43
CA SER A 56 9.10 -7.74 -5.61
C SER A 56 9.24 -8.28 -7.05
N PHE A 57 9.23 -7.41 -8.07
CA PHE A 57 9.19 -7.85 -9.48
C PHE A 57 10.47 -8.51 -9.99
N ARG A 58 11.63 -8.20 -9.40
CA ARG A 58 12.92 -8.83 -9.74
C ARG A 58 13.76 -9.01 -8.49
N PRO A 59 13.69 -10.19 -7.84
CA PRO A 59 14.48 -10.46 -6.65
C PRO A 59 15.96 -10.45 -7.03
N SER A 60 16.73 -9.56 -6.40
CA SER A 60 18.18 -9.64 -6.33
C SER A 60 18.59 -9.59 -4.86
N THR A 61 19.70 -10.22 -4.51
CA THR A 61 20.18 -10.27 -3.11
C THR A 61 20.34 -8.87 -2.53
N PHE A 62 20.80 -7.91 -3.35
CA PHE A 62 20.90 -6.50 -2.98
C PHE A 62 19.52 -5.88 -2.73
N LYS A 63 18.57 -6.05 -3.66
CA LYS A 63 17.21 -5.52 -3.53
C LYS A 63 16.47 -6.07 -2.32
N ASN A 64 16.65 -7.35 -2.00
CA ASN A 64 16.02 -7.97 -0.83
C ASN A 64 16.57 -7.39 0.47
N ARG A 65 17.88 -7.12 0.54
CA ARG A 65 18.50 -6.49 1.72
C ARG A 65 18.03 -5.04 1.89
N THR A 66 17.92 -4.29 0.79
CA THR A 66 17.35 -2.93 0.79
C THR A 66 15.88 -2.93 1.18
N ALA A 67 15.08 -3.86 0.62
CA ALA A 67 13.66 -4.01 0.97
C ALA A 67 13.49 -4.30 2.46
N LEU A 68 14.32 -5.18 3.03
CA LEU A 68 14.27 -5.50 4.46
C LEU A 68 14.61 -4.29 5.32
N LEU A 69 15.72 -3.60 5.05
CA LEU A 69 16.09 -2.37 5.78
C LEU A 69 14.99 -1.31 5.72
N PHE A 70 14.46 -1.06 4.52
CA PHE A 70 13.38 -0.10 4.32
C PHE A 70 12.11 -0.51 5.08
N THR A 71 11.73 -1.78 5.01
CA THR A 71 10.55 -2.30 5.72
C THR A 71 10.71 -2.18 7.23
N THR A 72 11.90 -2.47 7.77
CA THR A 72 12.18 -2.35 9.20
C THR A 72 12.06 -0.89 9.68
N LEU A 73 12.65 0.06 8.95
CA LEU A 73 12.54 1.48 9.28
C LEU A 73 11.08 1.95 9.22
N LEU A 74 10.35 1.54 8.18
CA LEU A 74 8.94 1.87 8.01
C LEU A 74 8.08 1.28 9.13
N LEU A 75 8.34 0.03 9.54
CA LEU A 75 7.64 -0.63 10.65
C LEU A 75 7.88 0.11 11.98
N ILE A 76 9.10 0.56 12.26
CA ILE A 76 9.40 1.34 13.47
C ILE A 76 8.60 2.64 13.47
N TYR A 77 8.62 3.37 12.35
CA TYR A 77 7.86 4.62 12.23
C TYR A 77 6.35 4.38 12.40
N LEU A 78 5.79 3.36 11.76
CA LEU A 78 4.37 3.05 11.84
C LEU A 78 3.97 2.51 13.20
N ALA A 79 4.82 1.73 13.89
CA ALA A 79 4.49 1.21 15.23
C ALA A 79 4.28 2.35 16.24
N LEU A 80 4.95 3.48 16.03
CA LEU A 80 4.81 4.67 16.86
C LEU A 80 3.60 5.54 16.50
N ASN A 81 3.02 5.38 15.31
CA ASN A 81 1.96 6.26 14.80
C ASN A 81 0.61 5.57 14.55
N SER A 82 0.61 4.32 14.07
CA SER A 82 -0.59 3.54 13.76
C SER A 82 -0.29 2.03 13.75
N LEU A 83 -0.80 1.32 14.76
CA LEU A 83 -0.72 -0.15 14.85
C LEU A 83 -1.38 -0.83 13.65
N PHE A 84 -2.50 -0.30 13.17
CA PHE A 84 -3.20 -0.84 12.00
C PHE A 84 -2.31 -0.83 10.74
N CYS A 85 -1.70 0.31 10.42
CA CYS A 85 -0.81 0.42 9.27
C CYS A 85 0.44 -0.47 9.42
N THR A 86 0.93 -0.63 10.65
CA THR A 86 2.03 -1.54 10.99
C THR A 86 1.67 -2.99 10.66
N TYR A 87 0.49 -3.47 11.10
CA TYR A 87 0.02 -4.81 10.79
C TYR A 87 -0.22 -5.02 9.30
N LEU A 88 -0.65 -3.99 8.59
CA LEU A 88 -0.93 -4.04 7.15
C LEU A 88 0.36 -4.20 6.32
N ILE A 89 1.42 -3.45 6.67
CA ILE A 89 2.77 -3.63 6.09
C ILE A 89 3.34 -5.01 6.45
N LEU A 90 3.17 -5.45 7.70
CA LEU A 90 3.65 -6.76 8.14
C LEU A 90 2.96 -7.90 7.39
N ALA A 91 1.64 -7.82 7.22
CA ALA A 91 0.86 -8.79 6.44
C ALA A 91 1.35 -8.85 4.98
N PHE A 92 1.59 -7.70 4.36
CA PHE A 92 2.16 -7.63 3.02
C PHE A 92 3.53 -8.32 2.95
N TYR A 93 4.42 -8.00 3.90
CA TYR A 93 5.75 -8.59 3.98
C TYR A 93 5.68 -10.12 4.16
N CYS A 94 4.80 -10.61 5.04
CA CYS A 94 4.58 -12.04 5.25
C CYS A 94 4.12 -12.76 3.96
N ILE A 95 3.18 -12.17 3.21
CA ILE A 95 2.65 -12.76 1.97
C ILE A 95 3.72 -12.79 0.88
N PHE A 96 4.53 -11.74 0.74
CA PHE A 96 5.50 -11.65 -0.36
C PHE A 96 6.83 -12.33 -0.06
N TYR A 97 7.38 -12.14 1.13
CA TYR A 97 8.72 -12.57 1.49
C TYR A 97 8.76 -13.88 2.30
N LEU A 98 7.88 -14.06 3.30
CA LEU A 98 7.87 -15.27 4.14
C LEU A 98 7.12 -16.44 3.48
N TYR A 99 6.04 -16.17 2.74
CA TYR A 99 5.27 -17.17 2.00
C TYR A 99 5.96 -17.54 0.65
N SER A 100 7.17 -18.08 0.74
CA SER A 100 8.04 -18.44 -0.39
C SER A 100 8.05 -19.94 -0.71
N GLY A 101 7.30 -20.79 0.02
CA GLY A 101 7.20 -22.23 -0.22
C GLY A 101 6.64 -22.63 -1.59
N ASN A 102 6.92 -23.87 -2.01
CA ASN A 102 6.45 -24.46 -3.28
C ASN A 102 5.02 -25.02 -3.12
N TYR A 103 4.02 -24.15 -3.19
CA TYR A 103 2.60 -24.53 -3.17
C TYR A 103 1.94 -24.33 -4.55
N ARG A 104 1.06 -25.26 -4.92
CA ARG A 104 0.34 -25.29 -6.20
C ARG A 104 -0.45 -23.99 -6.50
N TYR A 105 -0.95 -23.30 -5.47
CA TYR A 105 -1.78 -22.09 -5.59
C TYR A 105 -1.10 -20.80 -5.08
N LYS A 106 0.21 -20.82 -4.85
CA LYS A 106 0.96 -19.69 -4.26
C LYS A 106 0.67 -18.34 -4.92
N LYS A 107 0.61 -18.29 -6.24
CA LYS A 107 0.39 -17.06 -7.01
C LYS A 107 -1.01 -16.48 -6.79
N LEU A 108 -2.02 -17.34 -6.69
CA LEU A 108 -3.41 -16.94 -6.41
C LEU A 108 -3.54 -16.42 -4.97
N ILE A 109 -2.94 -17.09 -4.00
CA ILE A 109 -2.96 -16.68 -2.59
C ILE A 109 -2.31 -15.31 -2.42
N LYS A 110 -1.14 -15.09 -3.02
CA LYS A 110 -0.46 -13.78 -2.98
C LYS A 110 -1.30 -12.67 -3.59
N LEU A 111 -1.96 -12.96 -4.71
CA LEU A 111 -2.81 -11.99 -5.38
C LEU A 111 -4.06 -11.66 -4.57
N ALA A 112 -4.77 -12.69 -4.08
CA ALA A 112 -5.97 -12.51 -3.28
C ALA A 112 -5.67 -11.76 -1.97
N GLY A 113 -4.57 -12.12 -1.28
CA GLY A 113 -4.13 -11.43 -0.08
C GLY A 113 -3.74 -9.97 -0.35
N LEU A 114 -3.04 -9.70 -1.45
CA LEU A 114 -2.73 -8.33 -1.83
C LEU A 114 -4.00 -7.52 -2.15
N PHE A 115 -4.95 -8.10 -2.87
CA PHE A 115 -6.21 -7.44 -3.19
C PHE A 115 -7.03 -7.11 -1.93
N LEU A 116 -7.06 -8.04 -0.97
CA LEU A 116 -7.68 -7.83 0.34
C LEU A 116 -7.02 -6.67 1.10
N ILE A 117 -5.68 -6.63 1.14
CA ILE A 117 -4.91 -5.53 1.74
C ILE A 117 -5.26 -4.19 1.10
N LEU A 118 -5.35 -4.14 -0.24
CA LEU A 118 -5.72 -2.92 -0.97
C LEU A 118 -7.13 -2.42 -0.61
N ILE A 119 -8.12 -3.33 -0.58
CA ILE A 119 -9.51 -2.98 -0.24
C ILE A 119 -9.59 -2.45 1.20
N VAL A 120 -9.01 -3.19 2.15
CA VAL A 120 -9.02 -2.82 3.57
C VAL A 120 -8.35 -1.46 3.79
N PHE A 121 -7.24 -1.21 3.10
CA PHE A 121 -6.54 0.06 3.19
C PHE A 121 -7.31 1.21 2.52
N ALA A 122 -7.96 0.97 1.38
CA ALA A 122 -8.81 1.95 0.71
C ALA A 122 -9.99 2.38 1.60
N LEU A 123 -10.65 1.42 2.25
CA LEU A 123 -11.74 1.70 3.19
C LEU A 123 -11.24 2.52 4.39
N TYR A 124 -10.06 2.18 4.91
CA TYR A 124 -9.45 2.94 6.01
C TYR A 124 -9.09 4.38 5.61
N GLN A 125 -8.55 4.60 4.41
CA GLN A 125 -8.31 5.95 3.90
C GLN A 125 -9.61 6.72 3.66
N ALA A 126 -10.66 6.07 3.16
CA ALA A 126 -11.97 6.71 2.96
C ALA A 126 -12.60 7.12 4.30
N GLN A 127 -12.53 6.27 5.32
CA GLN A 127 -13.00 6.60 6.66
C GLN A 127 -12.18 7.74 7.27
N SER A 128 -10.85 7.68 7.19
CA SER A 128 -9.99 8.75 7.71
C SER A 128 -10.25 10.09 7.02
N LEU A 129 -10.53 10.07 5.70
CA LEU A 129 -10.94 11.26 4.98
C LEU A 129 -12.30 11.77 5.49
N HIS A 130 -13.27 10.90 5.72
CA HIS A 130 -14.58 11.30 6.25
C HIS A 130 -14.48 11.93 7.64
N GLU A 131 -13.72 11.34 8.56
CA GLU A 131 -13.47 11.89 9.90
C GLU A 131 -12.78 13.26 9.84
N LEU A 132 -11.82 13.41 8.92
CA LEU A 132 -11.13 14.67 8.71
C LEU A 132 -12.09 15.74 8.16
N LYS A 133 -12.95 15.34 7.22
CA LYS A 133 -14.01 16.18 6.67
C LYS A 133 -14.97 16.68 7.76
N GLU A 134 -15.48 15.79 8.61
CA GLU A 134 -16.34 16.17 9.73
C GLU A 134 -15.66 17.12 10.71
N LYS A 135 -14.38 16.89 11.02
CA LYS A 135 -13.60 17.76 11.91
C LYS A 135 -13.49 19.20 11.38
N TYR A 136 -13.26 19.37 10.09
CA TYR A 136 -13.13 20.68 9.47
C TYR A 136 -14.48 21.33 9.11
N ALA A 137 -15.56 20.54 8.94
CA ALA A 137 -16.90 21.09 8.74
C ALA A 137 -17.36 21.97 9.93
N ALA A 138 -16.87 21.70 11.15
CA ALA A 138 -17.18 22.50 12.33
C ALA A 138 -16.43 23.85 12.39
N HIS A 139 -15.43 24.07 11.54
CA HIS A 139 -14.59 25.28 11.57
C HIS A 139 -14.72 26.00 10.23
N GLU A 140 -15.43 27.12 10.15
CA GLU A 140 -15.42 27.98 8.95
C GLU A 140 -14.07 28.70 8.84
N THR A 141 -13.05 28.02 8.31
CA THR A 141 -11.68 28.57 8.25
C THR A 141 -11.42 29.45 7.03
N GLY A 142 -12.35 29.54 6.07
CA GLY A 142 -12.17 30.40 4.89
C GLY A 142 -10.96 30.03 4.02
N GLU A 143 -10.28 28.92 4.32
CA GLU A 143 -9.14 28.45 3.56
C GLU A 143 -9.57 27.88 2.21
N THR A 144 -8.70 28.00 1.21
CA THR A 144 -9.00 27.64 -0.18
C THR A 144 -9.41 26.17 -0.34
N TRP A 145 -8.83 25.25 0.45
CA TRP A 145 -9.25 23.84 0.46
C TRP A 145 -10.65 23.62 1.03
N GLN A 146 -11.17 24.53 1.86
CA GLN A 146 -12.56 24.50 2.34
C GLN A 146 -13.52 25.16 1.35
N GLN A 147 -13.09 26.19 0.63
CA GLN A 147 -13.91 26.93 -0.34
C GLN A 147 -14.13 26.21 -1.67
N TYR A 148 -13.13 25.47 -2.17
CA TYR A 148 -13.20 24.80 -3.48
C TYR A 148 -13.72 23.35 -3.42
N GLY A 149 -14.40 22.96 -2.34
CA GLY A 149 -15.09 21.66 -2.29
C GLY A 149 -14.14 20.46 -2.26
N ALA A 150 -12.97 20.61 -1.61
CA ALA A 150 -12.16 19.46 -1.20
C ALA A 150 -12.88 18.61 -0.10
N LEU A 151 -14.01 19.14 0.38
CA LEU A 151 -14.98 18.59 1.31
C LEU A 151 -16.28 18.25 0.59
#